data_AF-A0A9D1GYW5-F1
#
_entry.id   AF-A0A9D1GYW5-F1
#
_cell.length_a   1.000
_cell.length_b   1.000
_cell.length_c   1.000
_cell.angle_alpha   90.00
_cell.angle_beta   90.00
_cell.angle_gamma   90.00
#
_symmetry.space_group_name_H-M   'P 1'
#
loop_
_entity.id
_entity.type
_entity.pdbx_description
1 polymer ?
#
loop_
_entity_poly.entity_id
_entity_poly.type
_entity_poly.pdbx_seq_one_letter_code
_entity_poly.pdbx_strand_id
1 'polypeptide(L)'
;MDPRTPSGESFPFETTDFHDMPYRRFGNSGLQTSAMGLGTWKFGYPDTGDGSRSDEATSLAILDKAHELGVTFWDTANRYNDGTGNSERVIGRWFDANPDKR
;
A
#
# COMPACT_ATOMS: atom_id res chain seq x y z
N MET A 1 -21.46 -22.27 14.72
CA MET A 1 -20.74 -22.05 13.45
C MET A 1 -20.60 -20.55 13.28
N ASP A 2 -19.39 -20.04 13.07
CA ASP A 2 -19.13 -18.61 12.87
C ASP A 2 -19.60 -18.21 11.46
N PRO A 3 -20.53 -17.25 11.31
CA PRO A 3 -21.01 -16.77 10.00
C PRO A 3 -19.94 -16.03 9.19
N ARG A 4 -18.75 -15.81 9.75
CA ARG A 4 -17.60 -15.16 9.09
C ARG A 4 -16.60 -16.16 8.52
N THR A 5 -16.80 -17.46 8.69
CA THR A 5 -16.01 -18.48 8.01
C THR A 5 -16.66 -18.76 6.65
N PRO A 6 -16.07 -18.35 5.52
CA PRO A 6 -16.65 -18.63 4.22
C PRO A 6 -16.69 -20.15 4.02
N SER A 7 -17.86 -20.67 3.68
CA SER A 7 -18.08 -22.07 3.35
C SER A 7 -17.42 -22.40 2.02
N GLY A 8 -16.33 -23.17 2.04
CA GLY A 8 -15.99 -24.25 1.08
C GLY A 8 -16.08 -24.05 -0.43
N GLU A 9 -16.38 -22.87 -0.97
CA GLU A 9 -16.39 -22.62 -2.41
C GLU A 9 -14.96 -22.34 -2.87
N SER A 10 -14.44 -23.22 -3.73
CA SER A 10 -13.18 -23.00 -4.44
C SER A 10 -13.31 -21.77 -5.33
N PHE A 11 -12.73 -20.65 -4.89
CA PHE A 11 -12.55 -19.49 -5.77
C PHE A 11 -11.70 -19.93 -6.99
N PRO A 12 -12.16 -19.71 -8.23
CA PRO A 12 -11.58 -20.34 -9.42
C PRO A 12 -10.33 -19.60 -9.97
N PHE A 13 -9.45 -19.08 -9.11
CA PHE A 13 -8.29 -18.33 -9.58
C PHE A 13 -7.02 -18.71 -8.83
N GLU A 14 -6.02 -19.14 -9.59
CA GLU A 14 -4.61 -19.10 -9.21
C GLU A 14 -4.27 -17.64 -8.91
N THR A 15 -4.06 -17.33 -7.64
CA THR A 15 -3.55 -16.01 -7.24
C THR A 15 -2.05 -16.04 -7.49
N THR A 16 -1.58 -15.41 -8.56
CA THR A 16 -0.15 -15.20 -8.76
C THR A 16 0.36 -14.45 -7.54
N ASP A 17 1.19 -15.10 -6.74
CA ASP A 17 1.80 -14.52 -5.56
C ASP A 17 3.05 -13.74 -5.98
N PHE A 18 3.22 -12.57 -5.36
CA PHE A 18 4.50 -11.89 -5.33
C PHE A 18 4.97 -11.94 -3.87
N HIS A 19 6.09 -12.63 -3.62
CA HIS A 19 6.61 -12.86 -2.27
C HIS A 19 5.57 -13.49 -1.31
N ASP A 20 4.87 -14.54 -1.75
CA ASP A 20 3.85 -15.26 -0.98
C ASP A 20 2.61 -14.42 -0.56
N MET A 21 2.50 -13.16 -1.01
CA MET A 21 1.32 -12.32 -0.80
C MET A 21 0.17 -12.81 -1.69
N PRO A 22 -1.03 -13.11 -1.14
CA PRO A 22 -2.19 -13.42 -1.97
C PRO A 22 -2.63 -12.19 -2.78
N TYR A 23 -2.90 -12.36 -4.07
CA TYR A 23 -3.46 -11.32 -4.93
C TYR A 23 -4.95 -11.56 -5.20
N ARG A 24 -5.72 -10.48 -5.31
CA ARG A 24 -7.16 -10.52 -5.56
C ARG A 24 -7.54 -9.62 -6.71
N ARG A 25 -8.55 -10.04 -7.48
CA ARG A 25 -9.15 -9.19 -8.50
C ARG A 25 -9.88 -8.01 -7.86
N PHE A 26 -9.67 -6.81 -8.38
CA PHE A 26 -10.33 -5.60 -7.88
C PHE A 26 -11.73 -5.47 -8.49
N GLY A 27 -12.73 -6.07 -7.83
CA GLY A 27 -14.12 -6.10 -8.30
C GLY A 27 -14.25 -6.71 -9.70
N ASN A 28 -15.02 -6.05 -10.57
CA ASN A 28 -15.18 -6.46 -11.97
C ASN A 28 -14.16 -5.82 -12.92
N SER A 29 -13.13 -5.15 -12.39
CA SER A 29 -12.06 -4.59 -13.23
C SER A 29 -11.11 -5.69 -13.75
N GLY A 30 -10.21 -5.35 -14.66
CA GLY A 30 -9.12 -6.25 -15.08
C GLY A 30 -7.92 -6.24 -14.12
N LEU A 31 -7.95 -5.43 -13.05
CA LEU A 31 -6.82 -5.25 -12.14
C LEU A 31 -6.76 -6.39 -11.11
N GLN A 32 -5.54 -6.81 -10.79
CA GLN A 32 -5.22 -7.61 -9.62
C GLN A 32 -4.36 -6.78 -8.68
N THR A 33 -4.60 -6.92 -7.38
CA THR A 33 -3.88 -6.19 -6.34
C THR A 33 -3.48 -7.15 -5.23
N SER A 34 -2.46 -6.81 -4.45
CA SER A 34 -2.22 -7.50 -3.17
C SER A 34 -3.49 -7.50 -2.32
N ALA A 35 -3.75 -8.58 -1.59
CA ALA A 35 -4.93 -8.72 -0.73
C ALA A 35 -4.92 -7.73 0.45
N MET A 36 -3.73 -7.23 0.79
CA MET A 36 -3.50 -6.15 1.74
C MET A 36 -3.16 -4.87 0.98
N GLY A 37 -3.66 -3.73 1.47
CA GLY A 37 -3.29 -2.40 0.99
C GLY A 37 -2.57 -1.59 2.05
N LEU A 38 -1.69 -0.68 1.62
CA LEU A 38 -0.98 0.27 2.48
C LEU A 38 -1.58 1.67 2.31
N GLY A 39 -2.25 2.18 3.36
CA GLY A 39 -2.68 3.58 3.41
C GLY A 39 -1.56 4.50 3.87
N THR A 40 -1.36 5.62 3.17
CA THR A 40 -0.19 6.49 3.37
C THR A 40 -0.51 7.87 3.97
N TRP A 41 -1.71 8.06 4.55
CA TRP A 41 -2.13 9.33 5.17
C TRP A 41 -1.18 9.84 6.25
N LYS A 42 -0.42 8.96 6.91
CA LYS A 42 0.53 9.37 7.97
C LYS A 42 1.92 9.70 7.47
N PHE A 43 2.21 9.55 6.19
CA PHE A 43 3.53 9.84 5.61
C PHE A 43 3.68 11.33 5.34
N GLY A 44 4.76 11.93 5.82
CA GLY A 44 5.04 13.34 5.59
C GLY A 44 6.22 13.83 6.42
N TYR A 45 6.12 15.07 6.90
CA TYR A 45 7.17 15.70 7.70
C TYR A 45 6.55 16.26 8.99
N PRO A 46 6.45 15.45 10.06
CA PRO A 46 5.74 15.83 11.29
C PRO A 46 6.24 17.16 11.90
N ASP A 47 7.54 17.42 11.79
CA ASP A 47 8.19 18.63 12.30
C ASP A 47 7.72 19.92 11.61
N THR A 48 7.11 19.83 10.42
CA THR A 48 6.52 20.99 9.74
C THR A 48 5.08 21.28 10.20
N GLY A 49 4.51 20.42 11.05
CA GLY A 49 3.12 20.52 11.48
C GLY A 49 2.10 20.19 10.39
N ASP A 50 2.46 19.37 9.39
CA ASP A 50 1.58 18.98 8.28
C ASP A 50 0.52 17.92 8.66
N GLY A 51 0.38 17.58 9.94
CA GLY A 51 -0.57 16.57 10.42
C GLY A 51 -0.18 15.11 10.12
N SER A 52 1.00 14.87 9.53
CA SER A 52 1.62 13.54 9.44
C SER A 52 2.06 13.01 10.82
N ARG A 53 2.41 11.72 10.87
CA ARG A 53 2.94 11.08 12.09
C ARG A 53 4.17 10.21 11.83
N SER A 54 4.47 9.92 10.57
CA SER A 54 5.66 9.21 10.14
C SER A 54 6.51 10.20 9.37
N ASP A 55 7.73 10.44 9.84
CA ASP A 55 8.73 11.19 9.08
C ASP A 55 9.13 10.43 7.80
N GLU A 56 9.92 11.09 6.95
CA GLU A 56 10.34 10.53 5.68
C GLU A 56 11.10 9.20 5.86
N ALA A 57 12.07 9.15 6.78
CA ALA A 57 12.86 7.94 7.01
C ALA A 57 11.99 6.74 7.42
N THR A 58 11.05 6.95 8.35
CA THR A 58 10.10 5.93 8.80
C THR A 58 9.16 5.52 7.65
N SER A 59 8.68 6.49 6.88
CA SER A 59 7.77 6.24 5.76
C SER A 59 8.45 5.41 4.66
N LEU A 60 9.71 5.71 4.32
CA LEU A 60 10.51 4.94 3.37
C LEU A 60 10.76 3.51 3.87
N ALA A 61 11.09 3.33 5.15
CA ALA A 61 11.25 2.00 5.74
C ALA A 61 9.95 1.17 5.71
N ILE A 62 8.79 1.81 5.90
CA ILE A 62 7.49 1.16 5.75
C ILE A 62 7.24 0.72 4.30
N LEU A 63 7.57 1.57 3.32
CA LEU A 63 7.43 1.26 1.89
C LEU A 63 8.33 0.10 1.47
N ASP A 64 9.59 0.10 1.91
CA ASP A 64 10.50 -1.03 1.71
C ASP A 64 9.90 -2.31 2.28
N LYS A 65 9.40 -2.26 3.52
CA LYS A 65 8.83 -3.45 4.14
C LYS A 65 7.55 -3.92 3.46
N ALA A 66 6.70 -2.99 3.01
CA ALA A 66 5.50 -3.31 2.26
C ALA A 66 5.84 -4.04 0.96
N HIS A 67 6.80 -3.54 0.20
CA HIS A 67 7.27 -4.18 -1.03
C HIS A 67 7.90 -5.56 -0.77
N GLU A 68 8.76 -5.69 0.25
CA GLU A 68 9.33 -6.99 0.66
C GLU A 68 8.25 -8.03 0.97
N LEU A 69 7.14 -7.61 1.58
CA LEU A 69 6.00 -8.46 1.91
C LEU A 69 5.02 -8.65 0.74
N GLY A 70 5.36 -8.16 -0.46
CA GLY A 70 4.54 -8.33 -1.65
C GLY A 70 3.34 -7.39 -1.77
N VAL A 71 3.25 -6.35 -0.94
CA VAL A 71 2.17 -5.35 -0.96
C VAL A 71 2.41 -4.34 -2.08
N THR A 72 1.56 -4.37 -3.11
CA THR A 72 1.62 -3.48 -4.29
C THR A 72 0.45 -2.51 -4.38
N PHE A 73 -0.55 -2.64 -3.50
CA PHE A 73 -1.68 -1.72 -3.46
C PHE A 73 -1.47 -0.61 -2.43
N TRP A 74 -1.03 0.55 -2.88
CA TRP A 74 -0.77 1.71 -2.01
C TRP A 74 -1.80 2.81 -2.27
N ASP A 75 -2.35 3.38 -1.20
CA ASP A 75 -3.36 4.43 -1.21
C ASP A 75 -2.78 5.75 -0.72
N THR A 76 -3.03 6.83 -1.45
CA THR A 76 -2.62 8.21 -1.15
C THR A 76 -3.66 9.21 -1.65
N ALA A 77 -3.54 10.47 -1.24
CA ALA A 77 -4.39 11.55 -1.74
C ALA A 77 -3.73 12.92 -1.61
N ASN A 78 -4.04 13.82 -2.54
CA ASN A 78 -3.62 15.22 -2.51
C ASN A 78 -4.04 15.98 -1.23
N ARG A 79 -5.10 15.55 -0.53
CA ARG A 79 -5.61 16.16 0.72
C ARG A 79 -5.00 15.57 1.98
N TYR A 80 -4.20 14.51 1.89
CA TYR A 80 -3.48 13.98 3.05
C TYR A 80 -2.50 15.03 3.58
N ASN A 81 -2.28 14.99 4.89
CA ASN A 81 -1.37 15.90 5.60
C ASN A 81 -1.75 17.37 5.36
N ASP A 82 -2.97 17.73 5.73
CA ASP A 82 -3.57 19.07 5.57
C ASP A 82 -3.54 19.64 4.14
N GLY A 83 -3.40 18.76 3.14
CA GLY A 83 -3.30 19.15 1.74
C GLY A 83 -1.93 19.65 1.33
N THR A 84 -0.89 19.30 2.07
CA THR A 84 0.49 19.63 1.68
C THR A 84 0.94 18.89 0.43
N GLY A 85 0.42 17.67 0.19
CA GLY A 85 0.88 16.75 -0.86
C GLY A 85 2.11 15.94 -0.46
N ASN A 86 2.51 15.96 0.82
CA ASN A 86 3.74 15.30 1.27
C ASN A 86 3.66 13.77 1.21
N SER A 87 2.49 13.16 1.45
CA SER A 87 2.28 11.72 1.27
C SER A 87 2.65 11.25 -0.14
N GLU A 88 2.17 11.96 -1.18
CA GLU A 88 2.51 11.67 -2.59
C GLU A 88 3.99 11.90 -2.88
N ARG A 89 4.61 12.96 -2.34
CA ARG A 89 6.04 13.25 -2.54
C ARG A 89 6.94 12.18 -1.92
N VAL A 90 6.59 11.67 -0.74
CA VAL A 90 7.35 10.60 -0.08
C VAL A 90 7.30 9.32 -0.91
N ILE A 91 6.13 8.96 -1.45
CA ILE A 91 6.00 7.82 -2.38
C ILE A 91 6.85 8.04 -3.64
N GLY A 92 6.80 9.25 -4.22
CA GLY A 92 7.61 9.61 -5.38
C GLY A 92 9.12 9.43 -5.14
N ARG A 93 9.61 9.89 -3.98
CA ARG A 93 11.01 9.71 -3.57
C ARG A 93 11.39 8.23 -3.41
N TRP A 94 10.48 7.40 -2.90
CA TRP A 94 10.73 5.97 -2.82
C TRP A 94 10.88 5.35 -4.21
N PHE A 95 10.03 5.70 -5.18
CA PHE A 95 10.15 5.21 -6.55
C PHE A 95 11.40 5.73 -7.27
N ASP A 96 11.79 6.98 -7.04
CA ASP A 96 13.02 7.55 -7.61
C ASP A 96 14.27 6.82 -7.10
N ALA A 97 14.26 6.41 -5.83
CA ALA A 97 15.33 5.63 -5.22
C ALA A 97 15.31 4.14 -5.60
N ASN A 98 14.17 3.61 -6.05
CA ASN A 98 13.95 2.19 -6.37
C ASN A 98 13.36 1.99 -7.79
N PRO A 99 14.06 2.38 -8.86
CA PRO A 99 13.52 2.38 -10.22
C PRO A 99 13.21 0.97 -10.75
N ASP A 100 13.77 -0.07 -10.16
CA ASP A 100 13.57 -1.49 -10.47
C ASP A 100 12.37 -2.13 -9.76
N LYS A 101 11.77 -1.44 -8.77
CA LYS A 101 10.67 -1.95 -7.93
C LYS A 101 9.29 -1.40 -8.32
N ARG A 102 9.01 -1.33 -9.63
CA ARG A 102 7.73 -0.84 -10.18
C ARG A 102 6.81 -1.95 -10.65
#